data_AF-A0A350ICW9-F1
#
_entry.id   AF-A0A350ICW9-F1
#
_cell.length_a   1.000
_cell.length_b   1.000
_cell.length_c   1.000
_cell.angle_alpha   90.00
_cell.angle_beta   90.00
_cell.angle_gamma   90.00
#
_symmetry.space_group_name_H-M   'P 1'
#
loop_
_entity.id
_entity.type
_entity.pdbx_description
1 polymer ?
#
loop_
_entity_poly.entity_id
_entity_poly.type
_entity_poly.pdbx_seq_one_letter_code
_entity_poly.pdbx_strand_id
1 'polypeptide(L)' 'KGATVHQVAIWDSDQSANLATIYNSGATQDLSLLSPAPAHILQPTNSVTTISDSVGNADLTGFGFTAAALVTDAP' A
#
# COMPACT_ATOMS: atom_id res chain seq x y z
N LYS A 1 14.86 -2.90 -15.89
CA LYS A 1 13.91 -3.80 -15.19
C LYS A 1 12.92 -2.93 -14.44
N GLY A 2 11.62 -3.14 -14.62
CA GLY A 2 10.59 -2.44 -13.84
C GLY A 2 10.37 -3.11 -12.49
N ALA A 3 10.02 -2.32 -11.48
CA ALA A 3 9.50 -2.80 -10.21
C ALA A 3 7.98 -2.54 -10.19
N THR A 4 7.20 -3.52 -9.74
CA THR A 4 5.76 -3.37 -9.54
C THR A 4 5.48 -3.22 -8.06
N VAL A 5 4.66 -2.24 -7.70
CA VAL A 5 4.24 -1.99 -6.32
C VAL A 5 2.73 -2.17 -6.28
N HIS A 6 2.25 -3.03 -5.39
CA HIS A 6 0.82 -3.24 -5.18
C HIS A 6 0.29 -2.34 -4.06
N GLN A 7 0.99 -2.27 -2.93
CA GLN A 7 0.54 -1.53 -1.76
C GLN A 7 1.74 -0.95 -1.00
N VAL A 8 1.57 0.25 -0.46
CA VAL A 8 2.53 0.89 0.44
C VAL A 8 1.80 1.28 1.71
N ALA A 9 2.31 0.86 2.86
CA ALA A 9 1.82 1.28 4.16
C ALA A 9 2.91 2.07 4.91
N ILE A 10 2.49 3.11 5.62
CA ILE A 10 3.38 4.00 6.38
C ILE A 10 2.89 4.05 7.82
N TRP A 11 3.81 3.94 8.78
CA TRP A 11 3.52 3.97 10.21
C TRP A 11 4.33 5.08 10.89
N ASP A 12 3.73 5.70 11.90
CA ASP A 12 4.42 6.65 12.79
C ASP A 12 5.12 5.95 13.98
N SER A 13 5.19 4.63 13.94
CA SER A 13 5.67 3.79 15.06
C SER A 13 6.42 2.55 14.59
N ASP A 14 7.23 1.99 15.47
CA ASP A 14 8.04 0.80 15.23
C ASP A 14 7.17 -0.43 14.91
N GLN A 15 7.52 -1.13 13.82
CA GLN A 15 6.84 -2.34 13.32
C GLN A 15 7.60 -3.64 13.60
N SER A 16 8.60 -3.62 14.49
CA SER A 16 9.41 -4.81 14.83
C SER A 16 8.57 -6.02 15.28
N ALA A 17 7.40 -5.79 15.90
CA ALA A 17 6.47 -6.86 16.28
C ALA A 17 5.65 -7.44 15.11
N ASN A 18 5.51 -6.70 14.00
CA ASN A 18 4.67 -7.05 12.86
C ASN A 18 5.48 -7.56 11.66
N LEU A 19 6.80 -7.74 11.79
CA LEU A 19 7.71 -8.11 10.70
C LEU A 19 7.29 -9.38 9.96
N ALA A 20 6.88 -10.43 10.68
CA ALA A 20 6.47 -11.69 10.05
C ALA A 20 5.21 -11.54 9.19
N THR A 21 4.31 -10.65 9.59
CA THR A 21 3.11 -10.31 8.83
C THR A 21 3.53 -9.45 7.63
N ILE A 22 4.25 -8.36 7.83
CA ILE A 22 4.68 -7.46 6.73
C ILE A 22 5.49 -8.20 5.66
N TYR A 23 6.41 -9.08 6.06
CA TYR A 23 7.29 -9.85 5.17
C TYR A 23 6.85 -11.32 5.06
N ASN A 24 5.59 -11.54 4.70
CA ASN A 24 4.95 -12.86 4.62
C ASN A 24 5.11 -13.60 3.28
N SER A 25 6.13 -13.25 2.47
CA SER A 25 6.33 -13.80 1.11
C SER A 25 5.21 -13.51 0.11
N GLY A 26 4.45 -12.42 0.32
CA GLY A 26 3.40 -11.98 -0.60
C GLY A 26 2.08 -12.73 -0.43
N ALA A 27 1.87 -13.35 0.74
CA ALA A 27 0.55 -13.86 1.08
C ALA A 27 -0.44 -12.69 1.26
N THR A 28 -1.69 -12.90 0.87
CA THR A 28 -2.79 -11.99 1.16
C THR A 28 -2.78 -11.58 2.63
N GLN A 29 -2.88 -10.28 2.87
CA GLN A 29 -3.08 -9.76 4.21
C GLN A 29 -3.72 -8.39 4.20
N ASP A 30 -4.43 -8.10 5.27
CA ASP A 30 -4.95 -6.77 5.55
C ASP A 30 -4.03 -6.05 6.53
N LEU A 31 -3.25 -5.08 6.01
CA LEU A 31 -2.34 -4.27 6.80
C LEU A 31 -3.07 -3.34 7.79
N SER A 32 -4.35 -3.02 7.56
CA SER A 32 -5.12 -2.15 8.46
C SER A 32 -5.41 -2.81 9.81
N LEU A 33 -5.29 -4.14 9.90
CA LEU A 33 -5.53 -4.92 11.11
C LEU A 33 -4.28 -5.08 11.99
N LEU A 34 -3.13 -4.54 11.56
CA LEU A 34 -1.91 -4.57 12.37
C LEU A 34 -2.03 -3.68 13.60
N SER A 35 -1.31 -4.04 14.66
CA SER A 35 -1.21 -3.23 15.87
C SER A 35 0.25 -2.88 16.13
N PRO A 36 0.64 -1.60 16.04
CA PRO A 36 -0.20 -0.46 15.69
C PRO A 36 -0.57 -0.44 14.19
N ALA A 37 -1.75 0.10 13.88
CA ALA A 37 -2.23 0.21 12.50
C ALA A 37 -1.41 1.24 11.70
N PRO A 38 -1.33 1.11 10.36
CA PRO A 38 -0.70 2.11 9.50
C PRO A 38 -1.38 3.47 9.64
N ALA A 39 -0.60 4.55 9.55
CA ALA A 39 -1.12 5.92 9.44
C ALA A 39 -1.63 6.21 8.02
N HIS A 40 -0.99 5.60 7.01
CA HIS A 40 -1.35 5.76 5.61
C HIS A 40 -1.26 4.42 4.87
N ILE A 41 -2.18 4.18 3.93
CA ILE A 41 -2.13 3.03 3.02
C ILE A 41 -2.43 3.54 1.61
N LEU A 42 -1.46 3.36 0.72
CA LEU A 42 -1.49 3.86 -0.65
C LEU A 42 -1.57 2.69 -1.61
N GLN A 43 -2.61 2.68 -2.44
CA GLN A 43 -2.84 1.62 -3.42
C GLN A 43 -3.19 2.22 -4.79
N PRO A 44 -2.35 2.00 -5.83
CA PRO A 44 -2.65 2.44 -7.19
C PRO A 44 -3.65 1.48 -7.84
N THR A 45 -4.92 1.58 -7.44
CA THR A 45 -5.96 0.60 -7.81
C THR A 45 -6.81 1.06 -9.00
N ASN A 46 -7.15 2.35 -9.06
CA ASN A 46 -8.21 2.84 -9.94
C ASN A 46 -7.84 4.11 -10.74
N SER A 47 -6.69 4.72 -10.48
CA SER A 47 -6.32 5.99 -11.09
C SER A 47 -4.82 6.06 -11.38
N VAL A 48 -4.51 6.63 -12.56
CA VAL A 48 -3.14 6.87 -13.02
C VAL A 48 -2.62 8.26 -12.65
N THR A 49 -3.47 9.12 -12.11
CA THR A 49 -3.11 10.50 -11.73
C THR A 49 -3.18 10.73 -10.23
N THR A 50 -3.95 9.89 -9.51
CA THR A 50 -4.16 10.02 -8.07
C THR A 50 -4.02 8.65 -7.43
N ILE A 51 -3.21 8.54 -6.38
CA ILE A 51 -3.14 7.35 -5.54
C ILE A 51 -3.81 7.73 -4.23
N SER A 52 -4.97 7.13 -3.98
CA SER A 52 -5.74 7.42 -2.78
C SER A 52 -5.08 6.82 -1.53
N ASP A 53 -5.15 7.57 -0.45
CA ASP A 53 -4.81 7.10 0.88
C ASP A 53 -6.08 6.54 1.57
N SER A 54 -6.11 5.23 1.81
CA SER A 54 -7.32 4.56 2.31
C SER A 54 -7.49 4.63 3.83
N VAL A 55 -6.48 5.07 4.57
CA VAL A 55 -6.51 5.16 6.05
C VAL A 55 -6.35 6.60 6.53
N GLY A 56 -5.49 7.38 5.87
CA GLY A 56 -5.27 8.77 6.20
C GLY A 56 -6.09 9.73 5.31
N ASN A 57 -5.46 10.84 4.96
CA ASN A 57 -6.03 11.95 4.17
C ASN A 57 -4.96 12.57 3.25
N ALA A 58 -3.96 11.79 2.86
CA ALA A 58 -2.82 12.27 2.09
C ALA A 58 -2.75 11.59 0.72
N ASP A 59 -3.67 11.96 -0.17
CA ASP A 59 -3.65 11.48 -1.55
C ASP A 59 -2.37 11.93 -2.28
N LEU A 60 -1.76 10.99 -3.00
CA LEU A 60 -0.55 11.28 -3.79
C LEU A 60 -0.90 11.53 -5.26
N THR A 61 -0.05 12.33 -5.92
CA THR A 61 -0.13 12.53 -7.37
C THR A 61 0.70 11.48 -8.10
N GLY A 62 0.06 10.72 -8.99
CA GLY A 62 0.72 9.74 -9.85
C GLY A 62 1.46 10.42 -11.00
N PHE A 63 2.74 10.08 -11.20
CA PHE A 63 3.53 10.50 -12.35
C PHE A 63 4.04 9.29 -13.12
N GLY A 64 3.71 9.19 -14.41
CA GLY A 64 4.13 8.07 -15.26
C GLY A 64 3.40 6.74 -14.99
N PHE A 65 2.30 6.76 -14.22
CA PHE A 65 1.43 5.58 -14.08
C PHE A 65 0.69 5.32 -15.39
N THR A 66 0.56 4.05 -15.72
CA THR A 66 -0.25 3.58 -16.84
C THR A 66 -1.31 2.62 -16.30
N ALA A 67 -2.34 2.33 -17.09
CA ALA A 67 -3.36 1.36 -16.66
C ALA A 67 -2.76 -0.03 -16.33
N ALA A 68 -1.66 -0.41 -16.98
CA ALA A 68 -0.93 -1.65 -16.70
C ALA A 68 -0.18 -1.63 -15.36
N ALA A 69 0.02 -0.46 -14.76
CA ALA A 69 0.60 -0.30 -13.42
C ALA A 69 -0.47 -0.34 -12.31
N LEU A 70 -1.75 -0.36 -12.67
CA LEU A 70 -2.83 -0.45 -11.70
C LEU A 70 -3.05 -1.90 -11.28
N VAL A 71 -3.04 -2.15 -9.98
CA VAL A 71 -3.31 -3.48 -9.42
C VAL A 71 -4.71 -3.46 -8.82
N THR A 72 -5.63 -4.22 -9.41
CA THR A 72 -7.05 -4.25 -9.02
C THR A 72 -7.42 -5.43 -8.13
N ASP A 73 -6.47 -6.31 -7.85
CA ASP A 73 -6.71 -7.44 -6.96
C ASP A 73 -6.82 -6.94 -5.51
N ALA A 74 -7.86 -7.42 -4.83
CA ALA A 74 -8.06 -7.17 -3.41
C ALA A 74 -7.24 -8.21 -2.62
N PRO A 75 -6.63 -7.84 -1.48
CA PRO A 75 -6.04 -8.83 -0.60
C PRO A 75 -7.09 -9.88 -0.19
#